data_AF-A0A972KDC0-F1
#
_entry.id   AF-A0A972KDC0-F1
#
_cell.length_a   1.000
_cell.length_b   1.000
_cell.length_c   1.000
_cell.angle_alpha   90.00
_cell.angle_beta   90.00
_cell.angle_gamma   90.00
#
_symmetry.space_group_name_H-M   'P 1'
#
loop_
_entity.id
_entity.type
_entity.pdbx_description
1 polymer ?
#
loop_
_entity_poly.entity_id
_entity_poly.type
_entity_poly.pdbx_seq_one_letter_code
_entity_poly.pdbx_strand_id
1 'polypeptide(L)'
;MSLWTPDGEHVVPDNDEPTYSDVPPGSMEDLDPETAEQLQEELARSQAQLLAAPVEQVVSNHVMGLFELGALHLRVGNLDAARLPIDAMGVMVDNLGDRLAEAETLTAALTQLRMAYVELANSANDETDETDETDSDGDATDPSTEADTDEANADG
;
A
#
# COMPACT_ATOMS: atom_id res chain seq x y z
N MET A 1 -12.03 10.51 -1.32
CA MET A 1 -11.91 9.29 -0.48
C MET A 1 -13.21 9.14 0.30
N SER A 2 -13.79 7.94 0.36
CA SER A 2 -15.03 7.70 1.12
C SER A 2 -14.68 7.63 2.61
N LEU A 3 -15.11 8.63 3.38
CA LEU A 3 -15.04 8.55 4.82
C LEU A 3 -16.27 7.77 5.27
N TRP A 4 -16.04 6.56 5.79
CA TRP A 4 -17.14 5.76 6.31
C TRP A 4 -17.72 6.45 7.55
N THR A 5 -18.98 6.84 7.46
CA THR A 5 -19.82 7.17 8.61
C THR A 5 -20.87 6.07 8.77
N PRO A 6 -21.30 5.74 9.99
CA PRO A 6 -22.29 4.68 10.22
C PRO A 6 -23.65 4.86 9.51
N ASP A 7 -23.97 6.07 9.00
CA ASP A 7 -25.22 6.38 8.28
C ASP A 7 -25.13 6.14 6.75
N GLY A 8 -23.91 5.97 6.20
CA GLY A 8 -23.66 5.80 4.77
C GLY A 8 -22.33 6.42 4.32
N GLU A 9 -21.92 6.12 3.07
CA GLU A 9 -20.72 6.70 2.45
C GLU A 9 -20.83 8.22 2.38
N HIS A 10 -20.05 8.94 3.21
CA HIS A 10 -19.87 10.36 3.01
C HIS A 10 -18.81 10.58 1.93
N VAL A 11 -19.29 10.97 0.74
CA VAL A 11 -18.43 11.49 -0.32
C VAL A 11 -17.91 12.85 0.14
N VAL A 12 -16.60 12.96 0.37
CA VAL A 12 -15.96 14.26 0.57
C VAL A 12 -16.02 15.01 -0.77
N PRO A 13 -16.75 16.14 -0.88
CA PRO A 13 -16.78 16.93 -2.11
C PRO A 13 -15.41 17.55 -2.39
N ASP A 14 -14.95 17.50 -3.64
CA ASP A 14 -13.74 18.18 -4.12
C ASP A 14 -14.04 19.67 -4.41
N ASN A 15 -13.75 20.58 -3.47
CA ASN A 15 -13.81 22.08 -3.55
C ASN A 15 -15.22 22.69 -3.82
N ASP A 16 -15.73 23.76 -3.21
CA ASP A 16 -15.22 25.09 -2.81
C ASP A 16 -16.02 25.63 -1.60
N GLU A 17 -16.15 24.87 -0.51
CA GLU A 17 -16.63 25.40 0.77
C GLU A 17 -15.48 25.36 1.79
N PRO A 18 -15.32 26.37 2.67
CA PRO A 18 -14.29 26.34 3.69
C PRO A 18 -14.60 25.18 4.65
N THR A 19 -14.00 24.03 4.37
CA THR A 19 -14.06 22.85 5.23
C THR A 19 -13.15 23.07 6.43
N TYR A 20 -13.43 22.36 7.52
CA TYR A 20 -12.65 22.28 8.75
C TYR A 20 -11.12 22.08 8.57
N SER A 21 -10.64 21.76 7.36
CA SER A 21 -9.21 21.68 7.03
C SER A 21 -8.50 23.03 6.89
N ASP A 22 -9.23 24.15 6.78
CA ASP A 22 -8.65 25.50 6.72
C ASP A 22 -8.45 26.13 8.13
N VAL A 23 -8.78 25.37 9.16
CA VAL A 23 -8.60 25.74 10.57
C VAL A 23 -7.23 25.19 10.99
N PRO A 24 -6.16 26.01 11.06
CA PRO A 24 -4.85 25.53 11.50
C PRO A 24 -4.98 24.84 12.88
N PRO A 25 -4.13 23.85 13.21
CA PRO A 25 -4.23 23.06 14.46
C PRO A 25 -4.03 23.86 15.77
N GLY A 26 -4.05 25.19 15.72
CA GLY A 26 -4.06 26.12 16.85
C GLY A 26 -5.27 27.07 16.93
N SER A 27 -6.29 26.93 16.07
CA SER A 27 -7.49 27.80 16.08
C SER A 27 -8.74 27.17 16.69
N MET A 28 -8.61 26.05 17.40
CA MET A 28 -9.69 25.54 18.26
C MET A 28 -9.96 26.48 19.45
N GLU A 29 -8.94 27.18 19.95
CA GLU A 29 -9.07 28.21 21.00
C GLU A 29 -9.73 29.52 20.54
N ASP A 30 -9.79 29.79 19.23
CA ASP A 30 -10.34 31.03 18.64
C ASP A 30 -11.77 30.84 18.08
N LEU A 31 -12.39 29.68 18.31
CA LEU A 31 -13.77 29.44 17.89
C LEU A 31 -14.73 30.32 18.70
N ASP A 32 -15.68 30.95 18.03
CA ASP A 32 -16.78 31.60 18.72
C ASP A 32 -17.59 30.55 19.52
N PRO A 33 -18.19 30.94 20.66
CA PRO A 33 -18.83 29.99 21.56
C PRO A 33 -19.98 29.21 20.90
N GLU A 34 -20.64 29.80 19.91
CA GLU A 34 -21.74 29.14 19.17
C GLU A 34 -21.20 28.03 18.26
N THR A 35 -20.14 28.29 17.51
CA THR A 35 -19.45 27.27 16.68
C THR A 35 -18.87 26.14 17.54
N ALA A 36 -18.30 26.46 18.70
CA ALA A 36 -17.77 25.45 19.62
C ALA A 36 -18.87 24.52 20.17
N GLU A 37 -20.04 25.06 20.53
CA GLU A 37 -21.19 24.27 20.96
C GLU A 37 -21.71 23.36 19.83
N GLN A 38 -21.82 23.87 18.61
CA GLN A 38 -22.26 23.08 17.44
C GLN A 38 -21.31 21.90 17.15
N LEU A 39 -19.99 22.14 17.19
CA LEU A 39 -18.98 21.09 17.02
C LEU A 39 -19.09 20.03 18.11
N GLN A 40 -19.29 20.45 19.36
CA GLN A 40 -19.44 19.52 20.48
C GLN A 40 -20.70 18.66 20.33
N GLU A 41 -21.81 19.24 19.90
CA GLU A 41 -23.04 18.49 19.60
C GLU A 41 -22.85 17.49 18.45
N GLU A 42 -22.12 17.86 17.41
CA GLU A 42 -21.82 16.98 16.28
C GLU A 42 -20.93 15.80 16.70
N LEU A 43 -19.87 16.05 17.47
CA LEU A 43 -19.01 15.00 18.02
C LEU A 43 -19.80 14.06 18.96
N ALA A 44 -20.67 14.61 19.81
CA ALA A 44 -21.51 13.82 20.69
C ALA A 44 -22.49 12.94 19.90
N ARG A 45 -23.09 13.47 18.82
CA ARG A 45 -23.97 12.73 17.92
C ARG A 45 -23.22 11.58 17.23
N SER A 46 -22.04 11.84 16.69
CA SER A 46 -21.19 10.83 16.05
C SER A 46 -20.79 9.71 17.03
N GLN A 47 -20.38 10.08 18.25
CA GLN A 47 -20.07 9.10 19.31
C GLN A 47 -21.30 8.24 19.67
N ALA A 48 -22.49 8.84 19.79
CA ALA A 48 -23.71 8.11 20.08
C ALA A 48 -24.06 7.10 18.97
N GLN A 49 -23.83 7.46 17.71
CA GLN A 49 -24.01 6.55 16.56
C GLN A 49 -23.00 5.40 16.61
N LEU A 50 -21.73 5.67 16.90
CA LEU A 50 -20.71 4.62 17.04
C LEU A 50 -21.04 3.62 18.16
N LEU A 51 -21.58 4.12 19.29
CA LEU A 51 -22.02 3.27 20.39
C LEU A 51 -23.29 2.46 20.08
N ALA A 52 -24.10 2.92 19.13
CA ALA A 52 -25.30 2.22 18.70
C ALA A 52 -25.01 1.11 17.68
N ALA A 53 -23.89 1.20 16.95
CA ALA A 53 -23.48 0.20 15.98
C ALA A 53 -23.00 -1.10 16.66
N PRO A 54 -23.31 -2.29 16.10
CA PRO A 54 -22.76 -3.55 16.59
C PRO A 54 -21.22 -3.56 16.51
N VAL A 55 -20.55 -3.89 17.62
CA VAL A 55 -19.09 -3.81 17.74
C VAL A 55 -18.40 -4.71 16.72
N GLU A 56 -18.93 -5.90 16.48
CA GLU A 56 -18.45 -6.84 15.47
C GLU A 56 -18.44 -6.24 14.06
N GLN A 57 -19.45 -5.45 13.72
CA GLN A 57 -19.56 -4.80 12.40
C GLN A 57 -18.56 -3.66 12.28
N VAL A 58 -18.38 -2.86 13.34
CA VAL A 58 -17.39 -1.79 13.38
C VAL A 58 -15.99 -2.39 13.21
N VAL A 59 -15.64 -3.44 13.96
CA VAL A 59 -14.32 -4.09 13.86
C VAL A 59 -14.13 -4.70 12.47
N SER A 60 -15.11 -5.42 11.92
CA SER A 60 -15.02 -5.96 10.56
C SER A 60 -14.81 -4.88 9.50
N ASN A 61 -15.43 -3.72 9.65
CA ASN A 61 -15.19 -2.58 8.77
C ASN A 61 -13.73 -2.10 8.82
N HIS A 62 -13.09 -2.12 10.00
CA HIS A 62 -11.68 -1.78 10.14
C HIS A 62 -10.78 -2.85 9.50
N VAL A 63 -11.16 -4.13 9.58
CA VAL A 63 -10.47 -5.22 8.87
C VAL A 63 -10.54 -5.00 7.35
N MET A 64 -11.70 -4.59 6.83
CA MET A 64 -11.84 -4.21 5.41
C MET A 64 -10.98 -3.00 5.03
N GLY A 65 -10.86 -2.00 5.90
CA GLY A 65 -9.94 -0.87 5.67
C GLY A 65 -8.47 -1.31 5.49
N LEU A 66 -8.03 -2.34 6.22
CA LEU A 66 -6.69 -2.93 5.98
C LEU A 66 -6.58 -3.64 4.64
N PHE A 67 -7.63 -4.35 4.24
CA PHE A 67 -7.69 -4.97 2.91
C PHE A 67 -7.51 -3.93 1.80
N GLU A 68 -8.25 -2.82 1.88
CA GLU A 68 -8.17 -1.73 0.90
C GLU A 68 -6.78 -1.10 0.87
N LEU A 69 -6.19 -0.83 2.05
CA LEU A 69 -4.85 -0.26 2.16
C LEU A 69 -3.79 -1.18 1.55
N GLY A 70 -3.85 -2.49 1.83
CA GLY A 70 -2.97 -3.47 1.21
C GLY A 70 -3.15 -3.52 -0.30
N ALA A 71 -4.40 -3.57 -0.78
CA ALA A 71 -4.70 -3.62 -2.20
C ALA A 71 -4.24 -2.36 -2.95
N LEU A 72 -4.32 -1.17 -2.34
CA LEU A 72 -3.79 0.08 -2.92
C LEU A 72 -2.27 0.03 -3.08
N HIS A 73 -1.54 -0.45 -2.06
CA HIS A 73 -0.09 -0.58 -2.14
C HIS A 73 0.36 -1.62 -3.18
N LEU A 74 -0.36 -2.74 -3.30
CA LEU A 74 -0.12 -3.73 -4.35
C LEU A 74 -0.30 -3.13 -5.75
N ARG A 75 -1.36 -2.32 -5.98
CA ARG A 75 -1.62 -1.68 -7.28
C ARG A 75 -0.50 -0.75 -7.75
N VAL A 76 0.21 -0.11 -6.81
CA VAL A 76 1.35 0.76 -7.12
C VAL A 76 2.70 0.04 -7.08
N GLY A 77 2.71 -1.30 -6.96
CA GLY A 77 3.93 -2.10 -6.96
C GLY A 77 4.72 -2.08 -5.64
N ASN A 78 4.20 -1.48 -4.57
CA ASN A 78 4.94 -1.32 -3.31
C ASN A 78 4.70 -2.51 -2.38
N LEU A 79 5.49 -3.57 -2.56
CA LEU A 79 5.39 -4.80 -1.76
C LEU A 79 5.71 -4.58 -0.27
N ASP A 80 6.72 -3.76 0.05
CA ASP A 80 7.10 -3.51 1.44
C ASP A 80 5.96 -2.84 2.23
N ALA A 81 5.32 -1.83 1.64
CA ALA A 81 4.19 -1.14 2.27
C ALA A 81 2.91 -2.01 2.28
N ALA A 82 2.71 -2.87 1.28
CA ALA A 82 1.57 -3.78 1.24
C ALA A 82 1.62 -4.88 2.31
N ARG A 83 2.83 -5.27 2.75
CA ARG A 83 3.01 -6.36 3.72
C ARG A 83 2.36 -6.08 5.07
N LEU A 84 2.55 -4.88 5.62
CA LEU A 84 2.04 -4.53 6.95
C LEU A 84 0.50 -4.67 7.09
N PRO A 85 -0.34 -4.10 6.20
CA PRO A 85 -1.78 -4.29 6.29
C PRO A 85 -2.22 -5.74 6.04
N ILE A 86 -1.52 -6.50 5.19
CA ILE A 86 -1.80 -7.95 4.97
C ILE A 86 -1.57 -8.74 6.26
N ASP A 87 -0.43 -8.52 6.92
CA ASP A 87 -0.07 -9.20 8.16
C ASP A 87 -1.05 -8.83 9.29
N ALA A 88 -1.39 -7.54 9.42
CA ALA A 88 -2.34 -7.05 10.41
C ALA A 88 -3.76 -7.62 10.19
N MET A 89 -4.21 -7.68 8.94
CA MET A 89 -5.49 -8.33 8.58
C MET A 89 -5.44 -9.82 8.94
N GLY A 90 -4.33 -10.50 8.67
CA GLY A 90 -4.11 -11.89 9.06
C GLY A 90 -4.25 -12.13 10.55
N VAL A 91 -3.55 -11.34 11.38
CA VAL A 91 -3.66 -11.45 12.84
C VAL A 91 -5.11 -11.28 13.31
N MET A 92 -5.86 -10.33 12.77
CA MET A 92 -7.25 -10.13 13.18
C MET A 92 -8.17 -11.26 12.75
N VAL A 93 -8.12 -11.69 11.49
CA VAL A 93 -8.99 -12.76 10.97
C VAL A 93 -8.68 -14.08 11.68
N ASP A 94 -7.40 -14.43 11.83
CA ASP A 94 -6.97 -15.70 12.41
C ASP A 94 -7.31 -15.79 13.91
N ASN A 95 -7.28 -14.67 14.65
CA ASN A 95 -7.53 -14.67 16.10
C ASN A 95 -8.97 -14.35 16.50
N LEU A 96 -9.71 -13.60 15.67
CA LEU A 96 -11.09 -13.21 15.99
C LEU A 96 -12.11 -14.18 15.37
N GLY A 97 -11.83 -14.74 14.18
CA GLY A 97 -12.67 -15.74 13.51
C GLY A 97 -14.15 -15.34 13.51
N ASP A 98 -15.00 -16.23 14.03
CA ASP A 98 -16.46 -16.08 14.09
C ASP A 98 -16.97 -14.86 14.90
N ARG A 99 -16.08 -14.17 15.64
CA ARG A 99 -16.43 -12.91 16.33
C ARG A 99 -16.53 -11.72 15.39
N LEU A 100 -15.95 -11.83 14.19
CA LEU A 100 -16.06 -10.82 13.15
C LEU A 100 -17.39 -10.99 12.41
N ALA A 101 -18.06 -9.88 12.12
CA ALA A 101 -19.12 -9.89 11.13
C ALA A 101 -18.53 -10.31 9.78
N GLU A 102 -19.23 -11.22 9.07
CA GLU A 102 -18.81 -11.73 7.76
C GLU A 102 -17.41 -12.39 7.75
N ALA A 103 -17.08 -13.15 8.80
CA ALA A 103 -15.78 -13.81 8.96
C ALA A 103 -15.34 -14.64 7.73
N GLU A 104 -16.26 -15.35 7.08
CA GLU A 104 -15.98 -16.11 5.85
C GLU A 104 -15.56 -15.19 4.69
N THR A 105 -16.29 -14.08 4.49
CA THR A 105 -15.97 -13.06 3.47
C THR A 105 -14.59 -12.46 3.73
N LEU A 106 -14.28 -12.11 4.98
CA LEU A 106 -12.97 -11.55 5.36
C LEU A 106 -11.82 -12.54 5.15
N THR A 107 -12.05 -13.81 5.44
CA THR A 107 -11.07 -14.90 5.20
C THR A 107 -10.81 -15.06 3.71
N ALA A 108 -11.87 -15.04 2.89
CA ALA A 108 -11.75 -15.10 1.44
C ALA A 108 -11.02 -13.87 0.87
N ALA A 109 -11.30 -12.67 1.39
CA ALA A 109 -10.65 -11.43 0.99
C ALA A 109 -9.15 -11.43 1.33
N LEU A 110 -8.77 -11.87 2.54
CA LEU A 110 -7.38 -12.04 2.95
C LEU A 110 -6.63 -13.03 2.05
N THR A 111 -7.29 -14.14 1.68
CA THR A 111 -6.70 -15.14 0.77
C THR A 111 -6.41 -14.53 -0.60
N GLN A 112 -7.37 -13.78 -1.17
CA GLN A 112 -7.18 -13.08 -2.44
C GLN A 112 -6.03 -12.07 -2.36
N LEU A 113 -5.96 -11.30 -1.28
CA LEU A 113 -4.92 -10.30 -1.09
C LEU A 113 -3.52 -10.92 -0.98
N ARG A 114 -3.39 -12.05 -0.27
CA ARG A 114 -2.13 -12.81 -0.15
C ARG A 114 -1.69 -13.40 -1.49
N MET A 115 -2.62 -13.91 -2.31
CA MET A 115 -2.28 -14.41 -3.65
C MET A 115 -1.73 -13.28 -4.54
N ALA A 116 -2.41 -12.13 -4.58
CA ALA A 116 -1.94 -10.97 -5.34
C ALA A 116 -0.55 -10.48 -4.89
N TYR A 117 -0.26 -10.51 -3.58
CA TYR A 117 1.07 -10.19 -3.06
C TYR A 117 2.15 -11.16 -3.57
N VAL A 118 1.88 -12.47 -3.51
CA VAL A 118 2.85 -13.49 -3.96
C VAL A 118 3.08 -13.42 -5.47
N GLU A 119 2.03 -13.23 -6.26
CA GLU A 119 2.14 -13.05 -7.71
C GLU A 119 3.06 -11.88 -8.06
N LEU A 120 2.83 -10.73 -7.43
CA LEU A 120 3.65 -9.53 -7.65
C LEU A 120 5.08 -9.68 -7.13
N ALA A 121 5.27 -10.36 -5.99
CA ALA A 121 6.59 -10.64 -5.44
C ALA A 121 7.42 -11.54 -6.36
N ASN A 122 6.80 -12.53 -7.00
CA ASN A 122 7.48 -13.38 -7.97
C ASN A 122 7.87 -12.59 -9.22
N SER A 123 6.96 -11.77 -9.77
CA SER A 123 7.26 -10.92 -10.93
C SER A 123 8.44 -9.97 -10.68
N ALA A 124 8.52 -9.38 -9.49
CA ALA A 124 9.62 -8.47 -9.12
C ALA A 124 10.98 -9.19 -8.99
N ASN A 125 10.98 -10.48 -8.61
CA ASN A 125 12.20 -11.28 -8.54
C ASN A 125 12.68 -11.69 -9.94
N ASP A 126 11.76 -12.06 -10.84
CA ASP A 126 12.09 -12.45 -12.22
C ASP A 126 12.74 -11.29 -13.01
N GLU A 127 12.28 -10.04 -12.82
CA GLU A 127 12.90 -8.85 -13.44
C GLU A 127 14.35 -8.61 -12.99
N THR A 128 14.72 -9.10 -11.81
CA THR A 128 16.08 -8.92 -11.27
C THR A 128 17.05 -9.95 -11.86
N ASP A 129 16.59 -11.19 -12.09
CA ASP A 129 17.42 -12.30 -12.60
C ASP A 129 17.79 -12.14 -14.08
N GLU A 130 16.93 -11.54 -14.91
CA GLU A 130 17.23 -11.29 -16.34
C GLU A 130 18.36 -10.26 -16.57
N THR A 131 18.73 -9.47 -15.56
CA THR A 131 19.74 -8.42 -15.70
C THR A 131 21.17 -8.85 -15.36
N ASP A 132 21.36 -10.05 -14.79
CA ASP A 132 22.69 -10.56 -14.36
C ASP A 132 23.33 -11.52 -15.40
N GLU A 133 22.56 -11.98 -16.39
CA GLU A 133 23.02 -12.96 -17.40
C GLU A 133 23.73 -12.34 -18.63
N THR A 134 23.89 -11.01 -18.72
CA THR A 134 24.51 -10.35 -19.90
C THR A 134 25.99 -9.96 -19.79
N ASP A 135 26.65 -10.17 -18.64
CA ASP A 135 28.06 -9.77 -18.43
C ASP A 135 29.06 -10.93 -18.29
N SER A 136 28.67 -12.17 -18.64
CA SER A 136 29.57 -13.33 -18.63
C SER A 136 29.74 -13.97 -20.02
N ASP A 137 30.25 -13.21 -20.98
CA ASP A 137 31.03 -13.78 -22.08
C ASP A 137 32.32 -12.99 -22.23
N GLY A 138 33.34 -13.48 -21.53
CA GLY A 138 34.70 -13.00 -21.67
C GLY A 138 35.34 -13.50 -22.96
N ASP A 139 36.06 -12.61 -23.64
CA ASP A 139 37.34 -13.00 -24.24
C ASP A 139 38.26 -11.80 -24.27
N ALA A 140 39.24 -11.81 -23.36
CA ALA A 140 40.39 -10.94 -23.39
C ALA A 140 41.58 -11.75 -23.89
N THR A 141 42.34 -11.13 -24.80
CA THR A 141 43.76 -11.36 -25.16
C THR A 141 44.12 -12.33 -26.29
N ASP A 142 44.40 -11.75 -27.47
CA ASP A 142 45.67 -12.01 -28.18
C ASP A 142 46.11 -10.78 -29.01
N PRO A 143 47.14 -10.01 -28.58
CA PRO A 143 47.85 -9.10 -29.45
C PRO A 143 49.18 -9.75 -29.86
N SER A 144 49.19 -10.48 -30.97
CA SER A 144 50.43 -10.87 -31.63
C SER A 144 50.25 -10.84 -33.15
N THR A 145 50.60 -9.71 -33.75
CA THR A 145 51.05 -9.66 -35.15
C THR A 145 52.17 -8.65 -35.24
N GLU A 146 53.35 -9.08 -34.80
CA GLU A 146 54.63 -8.55 -35.28
C GLU A 146 55.06 -9.44 -36.44
N ALA A 147 54.89 -8.96 -37.66
CA ALA A 147 55.56 -9.52 -38.84
C ALA A 147 56.64 -8.51 -39.25
N ASP A 148 57.75 -8.60 -38.54
CA ASP A 148 59.03 -8.03 -38.93
C ASP A 148 59.69 -9.02 -39.91
N THR A 149 59.88 -8.60 -41.15
CA THR A 149 60.82 -9.26 -42.08
C THR A 149 61.59 -8.16 -42.80
N ASP A 150 62.66 -7.72 -42.15
CA ASP A 150 63.79 -7.07 -42.80
C ASP A 150 64.81 -8.11 -43.31
N GLU A 151 65.60 -7.67 -44.27
CA GLU A 151 66.89 -8.17 -44.73
C GLU A 151 67.01 -9.40 -45.65
N ALA A 152 67.28 -9.04 -46.92
CA ALA A 152 68.48 -9.39 -47.69
C ALA A 152 68.84 -10.88 -47.90
N ASN A 153 68.73 -11.29 -49.17
CA ASN A 153 69.62 -12.30 -49.73
C ASN A 153 70.25 -11.75 -51.01
N ALA A 154 71.54 -11.45 -50.92
CA ALA A 154 72.44 -11.27 -52.05
C ALA A 154 73.18 -12.60 -52.30
N ASP A 155 73.40 -12.88 -53.59
CA ASP A 155 74.56 -13.54 -54.20
C ASP A 155 74.23 -14.77 -55.08
N GLY A 156 74.63 -14.67 -56.35
CA GLY A 156 74.46 -15.64 -57.43
C GLY A 156 74.44 -15.00 -58.80
#